data_AF-A0A7S0XMS1-F1
#
_entry.id   AF-A0A7S0XMS1-F1
#
_cell.length_a   1.000
_cell.length_b   1.000
_cell.length_c   1.000
_cell.angle_alpha   90.00
_cell.angle_beta   90.00
_cell.angle_gamma   90.00
#
_symmetry.space_group_name_H-M   'P 1'
#
loop_
_entity.id
_entity.type
_entity.pdbx_description
1 polymer ?
#
loop_
_entity_poly.entity_id
_entity_poly.type
_entity_poly.pdbx_seq_one_letter_code
_entity_poly.pdbx_strand_id
1 'polypeptide(L)'
;KGGDVGDAALDRSFEVGEDGICGECGVKISSLGGARFCHMTRRHYCRKCHVNESFVVTERVLQQWDLRPYRVCRRAYEQLTRAYEEPGYSMERDLSTVAAARAGRALSAVRKARLRISMMREYLSACPNFPSSRCTPEERSAAVDIGRNHLVDDADTFSMRDLVECEGG
;
A
#
# COMPACT_ATOMS: atom_id res chain seq x y z
N LYS A 1 1.32 -15.59 14.14
CA LYS A 1 0.26 -15.47 15.19
C LYS A 1 0.83 -14.65 16.33
N GLY A 2 0.53 -13.34 16.43
CA GLY A 2 1.14 -12.49 17.47
C GLY A 2 0.77 -11.00 17.47
N GLY A 3 -0.16 -10.52 16.62
CA GLY A 3 -0.49 -9.08 16.52
C GLY A 3 -1.77 -8.62 17.23
N ASP A 4 -2.61 -9.53 17.73
CA ASP A 4 -4.00 -9.20 18.07
C ASP A 4 -4.20 -8.48 19.42
N VAL A 5 -3.27 -8.62 20.37
CA VAL A 5 -3.50 -8.19 21.76
C VAL A 5 -3.32 -6.67 21.95
N GLY A 6 -2.39 -6.05 21.20
CA GLY A 6 -2.12 -4.62 21.30
C GLY A 6 -3.18 -3.74 20.62
N ASP A 7 -3.70 -4.19 19.47
CA ASP A 7 -4.71 -3.45 18.70
C ASP A 7 -6.09 -3.50 19.38
N ALA A 8 -6.42 -4.63 20.03
CA ALA A 8 -7.66 -4.74 20.78
C ALA A 8 -7.76 -3.74 21.95
N ALA A 9 -6.63 -3.31 22.52
CA ALA A 9 -6.61 -2.29 23.57
C ALA A 9 -6.87 -0.88 23.01
N LEU A 10 -6.31 -0.56 21.84
CA LEU A 10 -6.54 0.71 21.14
C LEU A 10 -7.98 0.80 20.60
N ASP A 11 -8.50 -0.29 20.03
CA ASP A 11 -9.89 -0.40 19.58
C ASP A 11 -10.89 -0.12 20.72
N ARG A 12 -10.55 -0.48 21.97
CA ARG A 12 -11.38 -0.24 23.15
C ARG A 12 -11.29 1.20 23.69
N SER A 13 -10.24 1.94 23.32
CA SER A 13 -10.09 3.35 23.69
C SER A 13 -10.92 4.28 22.80
N PHE A 14 -11.31 3.82 21.61
CA PHE A 14 -12.25 4.56 20.77
C PHE A 14 -13.67 4.28 21.26
N GLU A 15 -14.20 5.20 22.08
CA GLU A 15 -15.59 5.13 22.49
C GLU A 15 -16.49 5.17 21.26
N VAL A 16 -17.49 4.29 21.25
CA VAL A 16 -18.55 4.36 20.25
C VAL A 16 -19.27 5.69 20.49
N GLY A 17 -19.07 6.67 19.58
CA GLY A 17 -19.68 7.99 19.69
C GLY A 17 -21.19 7.90 19.97
N GLU A 18 -21.74 8.91 20.63
CA GLU A 18 -23.05 8.90 21.34
C GLU A 18 -24.23 8.32 20.54
N ASP A 19 -24.19 8.38 19.21
CA ASP A 19 -25.26 7.87 18.36
C ASP A 19 -25.24 6.34 18.20
N GLY A 20 -24.07 5.71 18.36
CA GLY A 20 -23.88 4.28 18.16
C GLY A 20 -24.13 3.82 16.74
N ILE A 21 -24.01 4.69 15.73
CA ILE A 21 -24.43 4.39 14.36
C ILE A 21 -23.30 3.74 13.55
N CYS A 22 -23.65 2.71 12.77
CA CYS A 22 -22.73 2.11 11.80
C CYS A 22 -22.38 3.10 10.69
N GLY A 23 -21.09 3.35 10.47
CA GLY A 23 -20.58 4.30 9.48
C GLY A 23 -20.80 3.94 8.00
N GLU A 24 -21.59 2.92 7.69
CA GLU A 24 -21.95 2.53 6.31
C GLU A 24 -23.47 2.43 6.16
N CYS A 25 -24.11 1.55 6.93
CA CYS A 25 -25.54 1.26 6.76
C CYS A 25 -26.48 2.10 7.65
N GLY A 26 -25.96 2.98 8.51
CA GLY A 26 -26.78 3.84 9.37
C GLY A 26 -27.51 3.13 10.51
N VAL A 27 -27.37 1.81 10.65
CA VAL A 27 -28.02 1.04 11.72
C VAL A 27 -27.36 1.31 13.07
N LYS A 28 -28.18 1.47 14.12
CA LYS A 28 -27.71 1.55 15.50
C LYS A 28 -27.05 0.23 15.93
N ILE A 29 -25.78 0.32 16.30
CA ILE A 29 -24.98 -0.75 16.85
C ILE A 29 -25.42 -0.94 18.30
N SER A 30 -26.08 -2.05 18.60
CA SER A 30 -26.43 -2.39 19.98
C SER A 30 -25.17 -2.48 20.83
N SER A 31 -25.22 -1.97 22.06
CA SER A 31 -24.14 -2.08 23.06
C SER A 31 -23.67 -3.52 23.30
N LEU A 32 -24.55 -4.51 23.14
CA LEU A 32 -24.28 -5.95 23.26
C LEU A 32 -23.63 -6.58 22.00
N GLY A 33 -23.62 -5.86 20.88
CA GLY A 33 -23.34 -6.42 19.54
C GLY A 33 -21.88 -6.34 19.08
N GLY A 34 -21.00 -5.78 19.91
CA GLY A 34 -19.58 -5.59 19.64
C GLY A 34 -19.35 -4.69 18.42
N ALA A 35 -19.29 -3.37 18.65
CA ALA A 35 -18.85 -2.44 17.61
C ALA A 35 -17.43 -2.79 17.15
N ARG A 36 -17.16 -2.64 15.85
CA ARG A 36 -15.84 -2.87 15.26
C ARG A 36 -15.29 -1.57 14.71
N PHE A 37 -14.07 -1.23 15.07
CA PHE A 37 -13.42 0.01 14.66
C PHE A 37 -12.64 -0.21 13.35
N CYS A 38 -12.92 0.64 12.35
CA CYS A 38 -12.18 0.65 11.09
C CYS A 38 -11.02 1.65 11.20
N HIS A 39 -9.80 1.16 11.02
CA HIS A 39 -8.60 1.99 11.15
C HIS A 39 -8.40 2.97 9.99
N MET A 40 -8.98 2.69 8.82
CA MET A 40 -8.92 3.58 7.66
C MET A 40 -9.92 4.73 7.77
N THR A 41 -11.17 4.45 8.13
CA THR A 41 -12.23 5.48 8.18
C THR A 41 -12.40 6.13 9.55
N ARG A 42 -11.74 5.58 10.59
CA ARG A 42 -11.82 6.03 11.99
C ARG A 42 -13.24 6.02 12.56
N ARG A 43 -14.08 5.08 12.11
CA ARG A 43 -15.49 4.95 12.51
C ARG A 43 -15.81 3.53 13.00
N HIS A 44 -16.91 3.42 13.74
CA HIS A 44 -17.46 2.15 14.19
C HIS A 44 -18.45 1.56 13.18
N TYR A 45 -18.43 0.24 13.07
CA TYR A 45 -19.25 -0.52 12.13
C TYR A 45 -19.91 -1.72 12.81
N CYS A 46 -21.09 -2.08 12.31
CA CYS A 46 -21.75 -3.32 12.70
C CYS A 46 -21.01 -4.54 12.11
N ARG A 47 -21.28 -5.73 12.66
CA ARG A 47 -20.66 -6.99 12.23
C ARG A 47 -20.89 -7.37 10.76
N LYS A 48 -21.94 -6.81 10.12
CA LYS A 48 -22.20 -7.02 8.68
C LYS A 48 -21.29 -6.16 7.79
N CYS A 49 -20.96 -4.94 8.21
CA CYS A 49 -20.18 -3.98 7.43
C CYS A 49 -18.68 -4.05 7.73
N HIS A 50 -18.29 -4.68 8.84
CA HIS A 50 -16.91 -4.90 9.22
C HIS A 50 -16.75 -6.32 9.74
N VAL A 51 -15.98 -7.14 9.04
CA VAL A 51 -15.80 -8.57 9.36
C VAL A 51 -14.47 -8.89 10.06
N ASN A 52 -13.73 -7.86 10.49
CA ASN A 52 -12.39 -7.95 11.08
C ASN A 52 -11.32 -8.44 10.09
N GLU A 53 -11.53 -8.20 8.79
CA GLU A 53 -10.44 -8.24 7.82
C GLU A 53 -9.44 -7.12 8.13
N SER A 54 -8.17 -7.43 7.92
CA SER A 54 -7.08 -6.48 8.13
C SER A 54 -6.33 -6.25 6.83
N PHE A 55 -5.89 -5.01 6.62
CA PHE A 55 -5.09 -4.62 5.46
C PHE A 55 -4.13 -3.48 5.82
N VAL A 56 -3.07 -3.30 5.03
CA VAL A 56 -2.14 -2.18 5.20
C VAL A 56 -2.86 -0.88 4.86
N VAL A 57 -2.92 0.06 5.80
CA VAL A 57 -3.65 1.32 5.62
C VAL A 57 -2.72 2.38 5.03
N THR A 58 -2.98 2.81 3.79
CA THR A 58 -2.17 3.78 3.03
C THR A 58 -1.76 5.00 3.84
N GLU A 59 -2.71 5.66 4.50
CA GLU A 59 -2.42 6.87 5.30
C GLU A 59 -1.38 6.59 6.40
N ARG A 60 -1.43 5.43 7.06
CA ARG A 60 -0.47 5.06 8.12
C ARG A 60 0.93 4.81 7.57
N VAL A 61 1.03 4.23 6.37
CA VAL A 61 2.31 4.06 5.68
C VAL A 61 2.90 5.42 5.33
N LEU A 62 2.12 6.27 4.66
CA LEU A 62 2.61 7.57 4.20
C LEU A 62 2.92 8.56 5.34
N GLN A 63 2.18 8.47 6.46
CA GLN A 63 2.36 9.39 7.58
C GLN A 63 3.33 8.90 8.64
N GLN A 64 3.42 7.58 8.88
CA GLN A 64 4.16 7.02 10.01
C GLN A 64 5.13 5.92 9.61
N TRP A 65 5.15 5.51 8.34
CA TRP A 65 5.86 4.32 7.87
C TRP A 65 5.46 3.07 8.64
N ASP A 66 4.16 2.90 8.85
CA ASP A 66 3.61 1.75 9.58
C ASP A 66 2.93 0.79 8.60
N LEU A 67 3.67 -0.26 8.24
CA LEU A 67 3.26 -1.29 7.26
C LEU A 67 2.46 -2.44 7.88
N ARG A 68 2.11 -2.35 9.17
CA ARG A 68 1.31 -3.39 9.82
C ARG A 68 -0.11 -3.43 9.24
N PRO A 69 -0.71 -4.62 9.09
CA PRO A 69 -2.11 -4.73 8.70
C PRO A 69 -3.02 -4.35 9.86
N TYR A 70 -4.02 -3.51 9.59
CA TYR A 70 -5.00 -3.06 10.57
C TYR A 70 -6.41 -3.43 10.15
N ARG A 71 -7.28 -3.64 11.13
CA ARG A 71 -8.69 -3.96 10.90
C ARG A 71 -9.42 -2.84 10.17
N VAL A 72 -10.10 -3.19 9.09
CA VAL A 72 -10.84 -2.25 8.23
C VAL A 72 -12.24 -2.76 7.90
N CYS A 73 -13.17 -1.84 7.61
CA CYS A 73 -14.50 -2.20 7.14
C CYS A 73 -14.42 -2.81 5.73
N ARG A 74 -15.43 -3.58 5.32
CA ARG A 74 -15.42 -4.29 4.03
C ARG A 74 -15.17 -3.35 2.84
N ARG A 75 -15.85 -2.20 2.83
CA ARG A 75 -15.68 -1.19 1.77
C ARG A 75 -14.26 -0.63 1.72
N ALA A 76 -13.61 -0.45 2.87
CA ALA A 76 -12.22 -0.01 2.96
C ALA A 76 -11.26 -1.11 2.50
N TYR A 77 -11.50 -2.36 2.91
CA TYR A 77 -10.73 -3.52 2.47
C TYR A 77 -10.73 -3.65 0.93
N GLU A 78 -11.92 -3.59 0.31
CA GLU A 78 -12.07 -3.66 -1.14
C GLU A 78 -11.33 -2.52 -1.86
N GLN A 79 -11.43 -1.29 -1.34
CA GLN A 79 -10.71 -0.13 -1.88
C GLN A 79 -9.20 -0.30 -1.78
N LEU A 80 -8.68 -0.66 -0.60
CA LEU A 80 -7.25 -0.84 -0.37
C LEU A 80 -6.70 -1.98 -1.22
N THR A 81 -7.45 -3.07 -1.38
CA THR A 81 -7.05 -4.22 -2.21
C THR A 81 -6.93 -3.82 -3.68
N ARG A 82 -7.91 -3.07 -4.21
CA ARG A 82 -7.88 -2.59 -5.60
C ARG A 82 -6.70 -1.65 -5.87
N ALA A 83 -6.37 -0.79 -4.92
CA ALA A 83 -5.28 0.17 -5.05
C ALA A 83 -3.90 -0.42 -4.70
N TYR A 84 -3.82 -1.68 -4.24
CA TYR A 84 -2.60 -2.20 -3.63
C TYR A 84 -1.42 -2.30 -4.62
N GLU A 85 -1.72 -2.71 -5.85
CA GLU A 85 -0.72 -2.89 -6.91
C GLU A 85 -0.62 -1.69 -7.84
N GLU A 86 -1.54 -0.74 -7.73
CA GLU A 86 -1.58 0.44 -8.59
C GLU A 86 -0.41 1.39 -8.24
N PRO A 87 0.51 1.66 -9.18
CA PRO A 87 1.56 2.64 -8.97
C PRO A 87 0.95 4.04 -8.92
N GLY A 88 1.30 4.82 -7.89
CA GLY A 88 0.76 6.17 -7.76
C GLY A 88 1.37 7.03 -6.66
N TYR A 89 2.23 6.47 -5.82
CA TYR A 89 2.84 7.18 -4.70
C TYR A 89 4.25 7.64 -5.04
N SER A 90 4.49 8.94 -5.00
CA SER A 90 5.83 9.54 -5.09
C SER A 90 6.42 9.64 -3.70
N MET A 91 7.61 9.08 -3.50
CA MET A 91 8.25 9.09 -2.18
C MET A 91 8.70 10.48 -1.74
N GLU A 92 9.06 11.33 -2.71
CA GLU A 92 9.44 12.71 -2.42
C GLU A 92 8.23 13.58 -2.06
N ARG A 93 7.07 13.33 -2.67
CA ARG A 93 5.87 14.16 -2.50
C ARG A 93 4.93 13.69 -1.40
N ASP A 94 4.69 12.38 -1.31
CA ASP A 94 3.55 11.84 -0.54
C ASP A 94 3.93 11.38 0.87
N LEU A 95 5.22 11.16 1.15
CA LEU A 95 5.69 10.80 2.50
C LEU A 95 5.75 12.01 3.42
N SER A 96 5.29 11.84 4.65
CA SER A 96 5.56 12.80 5.72
C SER A 96 7.04 12.80 6.10
N THR A 97 7.53 13.87 6.74
CA THR A 97 8.89 13.95 7.31
C THR A 97 9.19 12.77 8.25
N VAL A 98 8.19 12.36 9.03
CA VAL A 98 8.31 11.26 9.99
C VAL A 98 8.43 9.92 9.26
N ALA A 99 7.61 9.68 8.24
CA ALA A 99 7.68 8.46 7.45
C ALA A 99 8.99 8.37 6.66
N ALA A 100 9.39 9.47 5.99
CA ALA A 100 10.64 9.55 5.25
C ALA A 100 11.87 9.25 6.12
N ALA A 101 11.89 9.75 7.37
CA ALA A 101 12.98 9.48 8.31
C ALA A 101 13.09 8.00 8.69
N ARG A 102 11.97 7.27 8.80
CA ARG A 102 11.96 5.83 9.10
C ARG A 102 12.31 4.99 7.87
N ALA A 103 11.73 5.33 6.73
CA ALA A 103 11.88 4.64 5.46
C ALA A 103 13.26 4.83 4.82
N GLY A 104 13.92 5.96 5.12
CA GLY A 104 14.94 6.57 4.27
C GLY A 104 16.09 5.66 3.86
N ARG A 105 16.52 4.72 4.71
CA ARG A 105 17.60 3.78 4.36
C ARG A 105 17.15 2.75 3.32
N ALA A 106 16.02 2.09 3.53
CA ALA A 106 15.50 1.06 2.62
C ALA A 106 15.09 1.68 1.28
N LEU A 107 14.33 2.76 1.31
CA LEU A 107 13.88 3.46 0.10
C LEU A 107 15.05 4.04 -0.70
N SER A 108 16.09 4.60 -0.06
CA SER A 108 17.24 5.14 -0.79
C SER A 108 18.01 4.05 -1.55
N ALA A 109 18.17 2.87 -0.96
CA ALA A 109 18.83 1.75 -1.62
C ALA A 109 18.04 1.26 -2.84
N VAL A 110 16.73 1.05 -2.67
CA VAL A 110 15.85 0.61 -3.76
C VAL A 110 15.79 1.66 -4.87
N ARG A 111 15.63 2.94 -4.52
CA ARG A 111 15.60 4.04 -5.50
C ARG A 111 16.90 4.14 -6.31
N LYS A 112 18.06 3.97 -5.67
CA LYS A 112 19.36 3.92 -6.38
C LYS A 112 19.46 2.72 -7.33
N ALA A 113 18.95 1.56 -6.93
CA ALA A 113 18.89 0.39 -7.79
C ALA A 113 17.97 0.64 -9.00
N ARG A 114 16.78 1.19 -8.77
CA ARG A 114 15.82 1.53 -9.83
C ARG A 114 16.40 2.53 -10.83
N LEU A 115 17.04 3.60 -10.38
CA LEU A 115 17.72 4.56 -11.27
C LEU A 115 18.72 3.87 -12.22
N ARG A 116 19.50 2.89 -11.73
CA ARG A 116 20.45 2.15 -12.57
C ARG A 116 19.74 1.25 -13.58
N ILE A 117 18.64 0.61 -13.17
CA ILE A 117 17.85 -0.26 -14.04
C ILE A 117 17.14 0.58 -15.11
N SER A 118 16.64 1.78 -14.79
CA SER A 118 16.07 2.73 -15.76
C SER A 118 17.08 3.08 -16.85
N MET A 119 18.30 3.47 -16.46
CA MET A 119 19.38 3.75 -17.42
C MET A 119 19.73 2.51 -18.27
N MET A 120 19.71 1.32 -17.67
CA MET A 120 19.95 0.08 -18.40
C MET A 120 18.85 -0.21 -19.41
N ARG A 121 17.57 0.04 -19.06
CA ARG A 121 16.43 -0.13 -19.98
C ARG A 121 16.54 0.80 -21.18
N GLU A 122 16.92 2.05 -20.97
CA GLU A 122 17.20 3.01 -22.05
C GLU A 122 18.35 2.55 -22.95
N TYR A 123 19.43 2.03 -22.36
CA TYR A 123 20.55 1.50 -23.12
C TYR A 123 20.15 0.28 -23.97
N LEU A 124 19.43 -0.67 -23.37
CA LEU A 124 18.98 -1.89 -24.05
C LEU A 124 17.95 -1.59 -25.15
N SER A 125 17.06 -0.62 -24.93
CA SER A 125 16.06 -0.22 -25.93
C SER A 125 16.69 0.50 -27.13
N ALA A 126 17.77 1.25 -26.91
CA ALA A 126 18.54 1.89 -27.97
C ALA A 126 19.54 0.94 -28.67
N CYS A 127 19.82 -0.23 -28.10
CA CYS A 127 20.81 -1.16 -28.65
C CYS A 127 20.22 -1.93 -29.84
N PRO A 128 20.74 -1.75 -31.08
CA PRO A 128 20.18 -2.38 -32.28
C PRO A 128 20.36 -3.91 -32.29
N ASN A 129 21.28 -4.43 -31.47
CA ASN A 129 21.58 -5.85 -31.36
C ASN A 129 20.84 -6.52 -30.20
N PHE A 130 20.15 -5.76 -29.35
CA PHE A 130 19.36 -6.30 -28.25
C PHE A 130 17.87 -6.40 -28.65
N PRO A 131 17.15 -7.47 -28.26
CA PRO A 131 17.69 -8.74 -27.73
C PRO A 131 18.38 -9.56 -28.84
N SER A 132 18.11 -9.24 -30.11
CA SER A 132 18.79 -9.72 -31.30
C SER A 132 18.60 -8.71 -32.43
N SER A 133 19.56 -8.60 -33.35
CA SER A 133 19.44 -7.75 -34.54
C SER A 133 18.31 -8.15 -35.49
N ARG A 134 17.77 -9.38 -35.32
CA ARG A 134 16.69 -9.94 -36.14
C ARG A 134 15.30 -9.80 -35.53
N CYS A 135 15.18 -9.25 -34.31
CA CYS A 135 13.90 -9.16 -33.63
C CYS A 135 12.99 -8.09 -34.23
N THR A 136 11.68 -8.28 -34.11
CA THR A 136 10.69 -7.24 -34.44
C THR A 136 10.64 -6.16 -33.34
N PRO A 137 10.03 -4.98 -33.60
CA PRO A 137 9.79 -3.98 -32.56
C PRO A 137 9.00 -4.51 -31.35
N GLU A 138 8.03 -5.40 -31.58
CA GLU A 138 7.21 -6.01 -30.52
C GLU A 138 8.04 -6.94 -29.65
N GLU A 139 8.87 -7.79 -30.25
CA GLU A 139 9.80 -8.68 -29.52
C GLU A 139 10.82 -7.88 -28.71
N ARG A 140 11.29 -6.75 -29.25
CA ARG A 140 12.17 -5.81 -28.54
C ARG A 140 11.49 -5.19 -27.32
N SER A 141 10.24 -4.73 -27.46
CA SER A 141 9.46 -4.20 -26.33
C SER A 141 9.19 -5.27 -25.27
N ALA A 142 8.86 -6.49 -25.69
CA ALA A 142 8.60 -7.60 -24.78
C ALA A 142 9.86 -8.05 -24.02
N ALA A 143 11.04 -7.96 -24.64
CA ALA A 143 12.31 -8.33 -24.00
C ALA A 143 12.72 -7.43 -22.83
N VAL A 144 12.13 -6.24 -22.72
CA VAL A 144 12.34 -5.31 -21.60
C VAL A 144 11.10 -5.14 -20.72
N ASP A 145 10.02 -5.87 -21.01
CA ASP A 145 8.80 -5.87 -20.20
C ASP A 145 8.98 -6.83 -19.02
N ILE A 146 8.84 -6.30 -17.80
CA ILE A 146 8.95 -7.08 -16.56
C ILE A 146 7.61 -7.18 -15.81
N GLY A 147 6.50 -6.78 -16.45
CA GLY A 147 5.15 -6.78 -15.88
C GLY A 147 4.87 -5.66 -14.88
N ARG A 148 5.87 -5.21 -14.12
CA ARG A 148 5.81 -4.01 -13.25
C ARG A 148 6.70 -2.90 -13.81
N ASN A 149 6.35 -2.41 -15.00
CA ASN A 149 7.19 -1.49 -15.75
C ASN A 149 7.46 -0.16 -15.02
N HIS A 150 6.56 0.30 -14.15
CA HIS A 150 6.80 1.48 -13.31
C HIS A 150 8.06 1.34 -12.44
N LEU A 151 8.47 0.12 -12.07
CA LEU A 151 9.70 -0.13 -11.31
C LEU A 151 10.97 0.23 -12.09
N VAL A 152 10.90 0.16 -13.41
CA VAL A 152 12.01 0.44 -14.32
C VAL A 152 11.89 1.81 -14.95
N ASP A 153 10.68 2.30 -15.19
CA ASP A 153 10.44 3.53 -15.95
C ASP A 153 10.61 4.80 -15.11
N ASP A 154 10.28 4.73 -13.82
CA ASP A 154 10.41 5.85 -12.88
C ASP A 154 11.01 5.32 -11.58
N ALA A 155 12.01 6.00 -11.02
CA ALA A 155 12.60 5.58 -9.76
C ALA A 155 11.83 6.05 -8.52
N ASP A 156 10.93 7.03 -8.67
CA ASP A 156 10.23 7.68 -7.54
C ASP A 156 8.77 7.23 -7.35
N THR A 157 8.14 6.63 -8.36
CA THR A 157 6.77 6.12 -8.27
C THR A 157 6.72 4.71 -7.71
N PHE A 158 5.89 4.45 -6.70
CA PHE A 158 5.70 3.11 -6.11
C PHE A 158 4.21 2.80 -5.95
N SER A 159 3.89 1.51 -5.91
CA SER A 159 2.62 0.98 -5.39
C SER A 159 2.72 0.67 -3.89
N MET A 160 1.58 0.43 -3.23
CA MET A 160 1.59 -0.02 -1.82
C MET A 160 2.26 -1.38 -1.66
N ARG A 161 2.16 -2.26 -2.66
CA ARG A 161 2.86 -3.54 -2.71
C ARG A 161 4.38 -3.34 -2.67
N ASP A 162 4.90 -2.46 -3.52
CA ASP A 162 6.35 -2.22 -3.59
C ASP A 162 6.87 -1.69 -2.24
N LEU A 163 6.11 -0.83 -1.56
CA LEU A 163 6.48 -0.31 -0.25
C LEU A 163 6.58 -1.38 0.85
N VAL A 164 5.63 -2.32 0.84
CA VAL A 164 5.65 -3.45 1.77
C VAL A 164 6.83 -4.38 1.48
N GLU A 165 7.12 -4.64 0.20
CA GLU A 165 8.24 -5.47 -0.23
C GLU A 165 9.61 -4.81 0.13
N CYS A 166 9.72 -3.48 0.07
CA CYS A 166 10.95 -2.75 0.43
C CYS A 166 11.40 -2.93 1.89
N GLU A 167 10.47 -3.15 2.82
CA GLU A 167 10.77 -3.37 4.24
C GLU A 167 11.20 -4.81 4.53
N GLY A 168 10.75 -5.76 3.70
CA GLY A 168 10.96 -7.20 3.88
C GLY A 168 12.35 -7.71 3.48
N GLY A 169 13.09 -6.94 2.68
CA GLY A 169 14.38 -7.32 2.10
C GLY A 169 14.26 -7.90 0.70
#